data_AF-A0A918ST83-F1
#
_entry.id   AF-A0A918ST83-F1
#
_cell.length_a   1.000
_cell.length_b   1.000
_cell.length_c   1.000
_cell.angle_alpha   90.00
_cell.angle_beta   90.00
_cell.angle_gamma   90.00
#
_symmetry.space_group_name_H-M   'P 1'
#
loop_
_entity.id
_entity.type
_entity.pdbx_description
1 polymer ?
#
loop_
_entity_poly.entity_id
_entity_poly.type
_entity_poly.pdbx_seq_one_letter_code
_entity_poly.pdbx_strand_id
1 'polypeptide(L)'
;MLNDVLIAPLLVGLTSLPVFVIAYYVRRGRLHLIHGIDASRLVDPVGFAIRISRLLFAVGFAMLGAAGGLLWAGHDAGRGQAVVVAMVVVVNLLGLALVVSVARARMRDGAPPRR
;
A
#
# COMPACT_ATOMS: atom_id res chain seq x y z
N MET A 1 17.88 17.17 -20.12
CA MET A 1 18.86 16.64 -19.15
C MET A 1 18.40 16.85 -17.71
N LEU A 2 18.17 18.08 -17.21
CA LEU A 2 17.60 18.26 -15.86
C LEU A 2 16.17 17.70 -15.70
N ASN A 3 15.40 17.73 -16.80
CA ASN A 3 14.02 17.25 -16.83
C ASN A 3 13.90 15.76 -16.47
N ASP A 4 14.77 14.89 -16.99
CA ASP A 4 14.62 13.45 -16.85
C ASP A 4 14.82 12.96 -15.39
N VAL A 5 15.75 13.60 -14.68
CA VAL A 5 16.02 13.35 -13.25
C VAL A 5 14.88 13.79 -12.34
N LEU A 6 14.07 14.77 -12.77
CA LEU A 6 12.95 15.28 -11.99
C LEU A 6 11.63 14.63 -12.37
N ILE A 7 11.42 14.31 -13.65
CA ILE A 7 10.16 13.76 -14.16
C ILE A 7 9.86 12.42 -13.50
N ALA A 8 10.81 11.48 -13.48
CA ALA A 8 10.56 10.15 -12.92
C ALA A 8 10.18 10.18 -11.42
N PRO A 9 10.93 10.87 -10.54
CA PRO A 9 10.52 11.07 -9.14
C PRO A 9 9.18 11.78 -8.99
N LEU A 10 8.91 12.82 -9.79
CA LEU A 10 7.63 13.55 -9.75
C LEU A 10 6.46 12.63 -10.10
N LEU A 11 6.58 11.84 -11.16
CA LEU A 11 5.55 10.89 -11.57
C LEU A 11 5.32 9.84 -10.48
N VAL A 12 6.37 9.27 -9.89
CA VAL A 12 6.26 8.31 -8.78
C VAL A 12 5.61 8.97 -7.55
N GLY A 13 6.01 10.19 -7.20
CA GLY A 13 5.43 10.94 -6.08
C GLY A 13 3.95 11.25 -6.30
N LEU A 14 3.59 11.77 -7.47
CA LEU A 14 2.22 12.12 -7.83
C LEU A 14 1.30 10.90 -7.89
N THR A 15 1.77 9.80 -8.45
CA THR A 15 1.01 8.53 -8.54
C THR A 15 0.76 7.88 -7.17
N SER A 16 1.48 8.29 -6.12
CA SER A 16 1.22 7.83 -4.76
C SER A 16 -0.02 8.48 -4.12
N LEU A 17 -0.45 9.68 -4.59
CA LEU A 17 -1.54 10.45 -3.97
C LEU A 17 -2.87 9.67 -3.91
N PRO A 18 -3.32 8.99 -4.98
CA PRO A 18 -4.54 8.19 -4.92
C PRO A 18 -4.48 7.11 -3.82
N VAL A 19 -3.31 6.52 -3.55
CA VAL A 19 -3.15 5.50 -2.50
C VAL A 19 -3.43 6.09 -1.12
N PHE A 20 -2.94 7.30 -0.83
CA PHE A 20 -3.22 7.99 0.42
C PHE A 20 -4.71 8.33 0.57
N VAL A 21 -5.35 8.75 -0.52
CA VAL A 21 -6.79 9.03 -0.55
C VAL A 21 -7.60 7.77 -0.22
N ILE A 22 -7.27 6.63 -0.85
CA ILE A 22 -7.92 5.35 -0.57
C ILE A 22 -7.66 4.94 0.89
N ALA A 23 -6.43 5.03 1.37
CA ALA A 23 -6.05 4.70 2.75
C ALA A 23 -6.88 5.51 3.77
N TYR A 24 -7.09 6.79 3.49
CA TYR A 24 -7.89 7.70 4.30
C TYR A 24 -9.37 7.33 4.31
N TYR A 25 -9.97 7.04 3.15
CA TYR A 25 -11.37 6.63 3.07
C TYR A 25 -11.62 5.27 3.74
N VAL A 26 -10.70 4.31 3.59
CA VAL A 26 -10.76 3.02 4.29
C VAL A 26 -10.69 3.22 5.80
N ARG A 27 -9.83 4.12 6.29
CA ARG A 27 -9.75 4.46 7.73
C ARG A 27 -11.05 5.02 8.28
N ARG A 28 -11.78 5.80 7.49
CA ARG A 28 -13.09 6.36 7.84
C ARG A 28 -14.25 5.35 7.79
N GLY A 29 -13.96 4.06 7.62
CA GLY A 29 -14.96 2.99 7.67
C GLY A 29 -15.76 2.82 6.38
N ARG A 30 -15.36 3.47 5.27
CA ARG A 30 -16.00 3.26 3.96
C ARG A 30 -15.47 1.99 3.27
N LEU A 31 -15.58 0.85 3.95
CA LEU A 31 -15.17 -0.46 3.43
C LEU A 31 -15.95 -0.88 2.17
N HIS A 32 -17.12 -0.29 1.90
CA HIS A 32 -17.88 -0.55 0.66
C HIS A 32 -17.09 -0.20 -0.61
N LEU A 33 -16.06 0.67 -0.51
CA LEU A 33 -15.20 1.03 -1.65
C LEU A 33 -14.34 -0.16 -2.09
N ILE A 34 -14.08 -1.11 -1.20
CA ILE A 34 -13.38 -2.36 -1.53
C ILE A 34 -14.42 -3.37 -2.01
N HIS A 35 -14.74 -3.32 -3.31
CA HIS A 35 -15.65 -4.26 -3.96
C HIS A 35 -15.23 -5.71 -3.62
N GLY A 36 -16.17 -6.49 -3.05
CA GLY A 36 -15.96 -7.90 -2.71
C GLY A 36 -15.68 -8.21 -1.23
N ILE A 37 -15.64 -7.20 -0.35
CA ILE A 37 -15.62 -7.39 1.11
C ILE A 37 -16.99 -7.03 1.69
N ASP A 38 -17.78 -8.04 1.99
CA ASP A 38 -19.05 -7.87 2.69
C ASP A 38 -18.75 -7.64 4.18
N ALA A 39 -18.85 -6.37 4.60
CA ALA A 39 -18.56 -5.97 5.98
C ALA A 39 -19.44 -6.68 7.02
N SER A 40 -20.59 -7.21 6.59
CA SER A 40 -21.49 -8.01 7.43
C SER A 40 -20.95 -9.41 7.76
N ARG A 41 -19.96 -9.90 6.99
CA ARG A 41 -19.36 -11.22 7.20
C ARG A 41 -18.11 -11.19 8.07
N LEU A 42 -17.54 -10.02 8.32
CA LEU A 42 -16.31 -9.85 9.10
C LEU A 42 -16.62 -9.85 10.60
N VAL A 43 -15.91 -10.66 11.38
CA VAL A 43 -16.00 -10.66 12.85
C VAL A 43 -15.58 -9.31 13.46
N ASP A 44 -14.60 -8.61 12.86
CA ASP A 44 -14.12 -7.30 13.31
C ASP A 44 -13.82 -6.37 12.09
N PRO A 45 -14.85 -5.68 11.57
CA PRO A 45 -14.69 -4.82 10.40
C PRO A 45 -13.85 -3.57 10.68
N VAL A 46 -13.85 -3.07 11.92
CA VAL A 46 -13.12 -1.86 12.31
C VAL A 46 -11.62 -2.14 12.42
N GLY A 47 -11.24 -3.22 13.12
CA GLY A 47 -9.84 -3.64 13.23
C GLY A 47 -9.23 -4.00 11.87
N PHE A 48 -10.02 -4.62 10.99
CA PHE A 48 -9.61 -4.89 9.61
C PHE A 48 -9.37 -3.61 8.81
N ALA A 49 -10.31 -2.64 8.83
CA ALA A 49 -10.14 -1.35 8.15
C ALA A 49 -8.90 -0.58 8.63
N ILE A 50 -8.63 -0.56 9.95
CA ILE A 50 -7.42 0.07 10.49
C ILE A 50 -6.16 -0.60 9.94
N ARG A 51 -6.12 -1.94 9.91
CA ARG A 51 -4.97 -2.69 9.41
C ARG A 51 -4.73 -2.44 7.92
N ILE A 52 -5.77 -2.52 7.09
CA ILE A 52 -5.69 -2.26 5.66
C ILE A 52 -5.29 -0.80 5.39
N SER A 53 -5.87 0.15 6.12
CA SER A 53 -5.49 1.56 6.02
C SER A 53 -4.00 1.76 6.31
N ARG A 54 -3.48 1.16 7.40
CA ARG A 54 -2.04 1.25 7.73
C ARG A 54 -1.15 0.65 6.64
N LEU A 55 -1.54 -0.47 6.04
CA LEU A 55 -0.82 -1.05 4.91
C LEU A 55 -0.82 -0.14 3.68
N LEU A 56 -1.97 0.47 3.35
CA LEU A 56 -2.06 1.41 2.23
C LEU A 56 -1.23 2.68 2.48
N PHE A 57 -1.24 3.22 3.71
CA PHE A 57 -0.35 4.31 4.09
C PHE A 57 1.12 3.90 3.93
N ALA A 58 1.50 2.69 4.36
CA ALA A 58 2.86 2.18 4.18
C ALA A 58 3.25 2.07 2.69
N VAL A 59 2.34 1.66 1.81
CA VAL A 59 2.56 1.66 0.36
C VAL A 59 2.80 3.08 -0.16
N GLY A 60 1.98 4.05 0.26
CA GLY A 60 2.17 5.45 -0.10
C GLY A 60 3.54 5.98 0.35
N PHE A 61 3.95 5.69 1.59
CA PHE A 61 5.27 6.08 2.09
C PHE A 61 6.42 5.37 1.36
N ALA A 62 6.25 4.10 0.97
CA ALA A 62 7.24 3.40 0.15
C ALA A 62 7.42 4.07 -1.22
N MET A 63 6.32 4.50 -1.86
CA MET A 63 6.38 5.26 -3.12
C MET A 63 7.08 6.61 -2.96
N LEU A 64 6.80 7.35 -1.89
CA LEU A 64 7.52 8.59 -1.59
C LEU A 64 9.00 8.34 -1.31
N GLY A 65 9.32 7.25 -0.61
CA GLY A 65 10.70 6.81 -0.38
C GLY A 65 11.42 6.48 -1.68
N ALA A 66 10.75 5.82 -2.63
CA ALA A 66 11.30 5.56 -3.96
C ALA A 66 11.52 6.85 -4.76
N ALA A 67 10.57 7.80 -4.71
CA ALA A 67 10.75 9.11 -5.34
C ALA A 67 11.97 9.86 -4.77
N GLY A 68 12.10 9.90 -3.43
CA GLY A 68 13.27 10.47 -2.77
C GLY A 68 14.58 9.74 -3.11
N GLY A 69 14.53 8.41 -3.19
CA GLY A 69 15.66 7.57 -3.59
C GLY A 69 16.11 7.83 -5.02
N LEU A 70 15.16 8.01 -5.95
CA LEU A 70 15.47 8.35 -7.34
C LEU A 70 16.08 9.75 -7.47
N LEU A 71 15.60 10.73 -6.69
CA LEU A 71 16.23 12.05 -6.61
C LEU A 71 17.67 11.97 -6.11
N TRP A 72 17.90 11.14 -5.09
CA TRP A 72 19.25 10.90 -4.54
C TRP A 72 20.16 10.15 -5.52
N ALA A 73 19.63 9.24 -6.32
CA ALA A 73 20.38 8.51 -7.34
C ALA A 73 20.88 9.44 -8.46
N GLY A 74 20.12 10.49 -8.79
CA GLY A 74 20.48 11.44 -9.84
C GLY A 74 20.67 10.74 -11.19
N HIS A 75 21.87 10.85 -11.78
CA HIS A 75 22.22 10.22 -13.06
C HIS A 75 22.97 8.89 -12.90
N ASP A 76 23.21 8.43 -11.66
CA ASP A 76 23.91 7.18 -11.40
C ASP A 76 22.95 6.00 -11.62
N ALA A 77 23.14 5.30 -12.75
CA ALA A 77 22.31 4.16 -13.11
C ALA A 77 22.36 3.02 -12.08
N GLY A 78 23.49 2.82 -11.40
CA GLY A 78 23.64 1.79 -10.38
C GLY A 78 22.82 2.12 -9.13
N ARG A 79 22.86 3.37 -8.67
CA ARG A 79 22.00 3.83 -7.58
C ARG A 79 20.53 3.78 -7.95
N GLY A 80 20.18 4.18 -9.18
CA GLY A 80 18.80 4.09 -9.70
C GLY A 80 18.28 2.65 -9.68
N GLN A 81 19.07 1.69 -10.16
CA GLN A 81 18.74 0.27 -10.10
C GLN A 81 18.57 -0.23 -8.67
N ALA A 82 19.44 0.15 -7.75
CA ALA A 82 19.32 -0.23 -6.34
C ALA A 82 18.01 0.27 -5.72
N VAL A 83 17.59 1.51 -6.01
CA VAL A 83 16.32 2.08 -5.57
C VAL A 83 15.14 1.30 -6.15
N VAL A 84 15.18 0.96 -7.44
CA VAL A 84 14.12 0.17 -8.10
C VAL A 84 14.02 -1.22 -7.48
N VAL A 85 15.15 -1.92 -7.26
CA VAL A 85 15.16 -3.25 -6.61
C VAL A 85 14.60 -3.17 -5.19
N ALA A 86 15.03 -2.19 -4.40
CA ALA A 86 14.51 -1.99 -3.04
C ALA A 86 13.00 -1.71 -3.06
N MET A 87 12.53 -0.87 -3.99
CA MET A 87 11.11 -0.56 -4.16
C MET A 87 10.30 -1.81 -4.51
N VAL A 88 10.79 -2.63 -5.45
CA VAL A 88 10.15 -3.90 -5.83
C VAL A 88 10.02 -4.80 -4.60
N VAL A 89 11.09 -4.98 -3.81
CA VAL A 89 11.05 -5.83 -2.61
C VAL A 89 10.02 -5.30 -1.61
N VAL A 90 10.03 -4.00 -1.30
CA VAL A 90 9.11 -3.39 -0.33
C VAL A 90 7.66 -3.53 -0.78
N VAL A 91 7.35 -3.21 -2.04
CA VAL A 91 5.98 -3.30 -2.58
C VAL A 91 5.48 -4.74 -2.55
N ASN A 92 6.32 -5.73 -2.90
CA ASN A 92 5.94 -7.14 -2.86
C ASN A 92 5.65 -7.61 -1.42
N LEU A 93 6.49 -7.22 -0.44
CA LEU A 93 6.26 -7.56 0.96
C LEU A 93 4.96 -6.93 1.49
N LEU A 94 4.66 -5.68 1.12
CA LEU A 94 3.41 -5.02 1.47
C LEU A 94 2.19 -5.68 0.80
N GLY A 95 2.32 -6.08 -0.46
CA GLY A 95 1.30 -6.85 -1.18
C GLY A 95 1.02 -8.19 -0.50
N LEU A 96 2.07 -8.92 -0.11
CA LEU A 96 1.94 -10.16 0.65
C LEU A 96 1.27 -9.92 2.01
N ALA A 97 1.66 -8.88 2.73
CA ALA A 97 1.03 -8.51 4.00
C ALA A 97 -0.47 -8.19 3.84
N LEU A 98 -0.86 -7.57 2.74
CA LEU A 98 -2.25 -7.28 2.41
C LEU A 98 -3.03 -8.58 2.13
N VAL A 99 -2.51 -9.45 1.26
CA VAL A 99 -3.12 -10.77 0.97
C VAL A 99 -3.27 -11.60 2.23
N VAL A 100 -2.22 -11.70 3.06
CA VAL A 100 -2.26 -12.43 4.34
C VAL A 100 -3.27 -11.82 5.30
N SER A 101 -3.39 -10.49 5.34
CA SER A 101 -4.37 -9.80 6.18
C SER A 101 -5.81 -10.13 5.75
N VAL A 102 -6.08 -10.17 4.45
CA VAL A 102 -7.40 -10.56 3.91
C VAL A 102 -7.68 -12.05 4.16
N ALA A 103 -6.72 -12.93 3.89
CA ALA A 103 -6.87 -14.37 4.09
C ALA A 103 -7.17 -14.71 5.56
N ARG A 104 -6.45 -14.10 6.50
CA ARG A 104 -6.67 -14.28 7.95
C ARG A 104 -8.03 -13.76 8.42
N ALA A 105 -8.52 -12.67 7.82
CA ALA A 105 -9.85 -12.16 8.13
C ALA A 105 -10.92 -13.17 7.70
N ARG A 106 -10.85 -13.67 6.46
CA ARG A 106 -11.80 -14.67 5.94
C ARG A 106 -11.79 -16.00 6.71
N MET A 107 -10.64 -16.46 7.19
CA MET A 107 -10.55 -17.69 7.98
C MET A 107 -11.28 -17.59 9.32
N ARG A 108 -11.34 -16.40 9.94
CA ARG A 108 -12.07 -16.19 11.19
C ARG A 108 -13.59 -16.19 10.98
N ASP A 109 -14.05 -15.75 9.81
CA ASP A 109 -15.48 -15.70 9.46
C ASP A 109 -16.08 -17.10 9.24
N GLY A 110 -15.24 -18.12 8.97
CA GLY A 110 -15.66 -19.53 8.83
C GLY A 110 -15.67 -20.34 10.13
N ALA A 111 -15.30 -19.76 11.27
CA ALA A 111 -15.30 -20.47 12.55
C ALA A 111 -16.74 -20.55 13.11
N PRO A 112 -17.24 -21.74 13.51
CA PRO A 112 -18.59 -21.86 14.05
C PRO A 112 -18.75 -21.02 15.33
N PRO A 113 -19.95 -20.44 15.58
CA PRO A 113 -20.20 -19.67 16.77
C PRO A 113 -19.96 -20.56 17.99
N ARG A 114 -19.04 -20.15 18.87
CA ARG A 114 -18.89 -20.77 20.19
C ARG A 114 -20.16 -20.47 20.99
N ARG A 115 -21.06 -21.46 21.04
CA ARG A 115 -22.12 -21.56 22.06
C ARG A 115 -21.51 -21.89 23.40
#